data_AF-A0A7X7YPS6-F1
#
_entry.id   AF-A0A7X7YPS6-F1
#
_cell.length_a   1.000
_cell.length_b   1.000
_cell.length_c   1.000
_cell.angle_alpha   90.00
_cell.angle_beta   90.00
_cell.angle_gamma   90.00
#
_symmetry.space_group_name_H-M   'P 1'
#
loop_
_entity.id
_entity.type
_entity.pdbx_description
1 polymer ?
#
loop_
_entity_poly.entity_id
_entity_poly.type
_entity_poly.pdbx_seq_one_letter_code
_entity_poly.pdbx_strand_id
1 'polypeptide(L)'
;MKNMKKTVLLFYVLIFSVFAFAQQVRPVKNVIVMIPDGTSIGVYSAARWYKMYNKLGDALNVDPYITGTVTTFSSNAPIGDSAPTSSAYATGV
;
A
#
# COMPACT_ATOMS: atom_id res chain seq x y z
N MET A 1 2.20 6.33 42.44
CA MET A 1 1.25 5.21 42.18
C MET A 1 0.14 5.52 41.16
N LYS A 2 -0.54 6.69 41.20
CA LYS A 2 -1.66 7.01 40.28
C LYS A 2 -1.27 7.02 38.79
N ASN A 3 -0.06 7.51 38.46
CA ASN A 3 0.43 7.58 37.08
C ASN A 3 0.85 6.21 36.53
N MET A 4 1.38 5.32 37.37
CA MET A 4 1.77 3.96 36.98
C MET A 4 0.56 3.08 36.63
N LYS A 5 -0.58 3.28 37.32
CA LYS A 5 -1.84 2.60 36.97
C LYS A 5 -2.39 3.08 35.62
N LYS A 6 -2.18 4.35 35.25
CA LYS A 6 -2.62 4.91 33.96
C LYS A 6 -1.77 4.41 32.78
N THR A 7 -0.45 4.31 32.94
CA THR A 7 0.42 3.73 31.90
C THR A 7 0.15 2.25 31.70
N VAL A 8 -0.09 1.50 32.77
CA VAL A 8 -0.51 0.09 32.68
C VAL A 8 -1.86 -0.04 31.96
N LEU A 9 -2.84 0.81 32.28
CA LEU A 9 -4.13 0.84 31.58
C LEU A 9 -3.96 1.17 30.08
N LEU A 10 -3.11 2.15 29.74
CA LEU A 10 -2.82 2.51 28.36
C LEU A 10 -2.21 1.32 27.59
N PHE A 11 -1.29 0.58 28.22
CA PHE A 11 -0.68 -0.61 27.63
C PHE A 11 -1.71 -1.71 27.38
N TYR A 12 -2.64 -1.95 28.30
CA TYR A 12 -3.74 -2.89 28.10
C TYR A 12 -4.68 -2.47 26.96
N VAL A 13 -5.01 -1.18 26.85
CA VAL A 13 -5.82 -0.66 25.75
C VAL A 13 -5.12 -0.85 24.40
N LEU A 14 -3.80 -0.66 24.36
CA LEU A 14 -2.99 -0.80 23.15
C LEU A 14 -2.81 -2.27 22.74
N ILE A 15 -2.69 -3.18 23.70
CA ILE A 15 -2.70 -4.62 23.43
C ILE A 15 -4.09 -5.07 22.95
N PHE A 16 -5.16 -4.61 23.62
CA PHE A 16 -6.52 -4.97 23.25
C PHE A 16 -6.89 -4.51 21.84
N SER A 17 -6.43 -3.32 21.40
CA SER A 17 -6.66 -2.85 20.04
C SER A 17 -5.97 -3.72 18.99
N VAL A 18 -4.73 -4.18 19.25
CA VAL A 18 -4.03 -5.11 18.33
C VAL A 18 -4.81 -6.43 18.19
N PHE A 19 -5.33 -6.98 19.30
CA PHE A 19 -6.14 -8.20 19.26
C PHE A 19 -7.50 -7.97 18.59
N ALA A 20 -8.14 -6.82 18.77
CA ALA A 20 -9.43 -6.50 18.15
C ALA A 20 -9.33 -6.32 16.63
N PHE A 21 -8.19 -5.83 16.12
CA PHE A 21 -7.92 -5.69 14.68
C PHE A 21 -7.26 -6.91 14.04
N ALA A 22 -6.96 -7.96 14.83
CA ALA A 22 -6.41 -9.21 14.31
C ALA A 22 -7.47 -9.96 13.48
N GLN A 23 -7.50 -9.67 12.18
CA GLN A 23 -8.42 -10.32 11.26
C GLN A 23 -7.89 -11.70 10.89
N GLN A 24 -8.72 -12.74 11.05
CA GLN A 24 -8.37 -14.07 10.58
C GLN A 24 -8.22 -14.07 9.05
N VAL A 25 -7.11 -14.62 8.56
CA VAL A 25 -6.85 -14.76 7.12
C VAL A 25 -7.89 -15.71 6.55
N ARG A 26 -8.76 -15.18 5.69
CA ARG A 26 -9.76 -15.97 4.99
C ARG A 26 -9.19 -16.45 3.65
N PRO A 27 -9.53 -17.67 3.20
CA PRO A 27 -9.17 -18.11 1.86
C PRO A 27 -9.68 -17.13 0.80
N VAL A 28 -8.78 -16.70 -0.10
CA VAL A 28 -9.11 -15.81 -1.22
C VAL A 28 -9.40 -16.67 -2.45
N LYS A 29 -10.60 -16.53 -3.03
CA LYS A 29 -11.00 -17.29 -4.21
C LYS A 29 -10.40 -16.75 -5.51
N ASN A 30 -10.32 -15.42 -5.64
CA ASN A 30 -9.91 -14.75 -6.87
C ASN A 30 -8.92 -13.63 -6.55
N VAL A 31 -7.91 -13.45 -7.39
CA VAL A 31 -6.94 -12.36 -7.30
C VAL A 31 -6.94 -11.61 -8.63
N ILE A 32 -7.03 -10.28 -8.57
CA ILE A 32 -6.86 -9.38 -9.71
C ILE A 32 -5.68 -8.48 -9.38
N VAL A 33 -4.62 -8.57 -10.18
CA VAL A 33 -3.43 -7.73 -10.05
C VAL A 33 -3.46 -6.68 -11.16
N MET A 34 -3.51 -5.40 -10.79
CA MET A 34 -3.38 -4.29 -11.72
C MET A 34 -1.92 -3.83 -11.74
N ILE A 35 -1.26 -3.93 -12.88
CA ILE A 35 0.14 -3.51 -13.06
C ILE A 35 0.16 -2.23 -13.93
N PRO A 36 0.31 -1.05 -13.32
CA PRO A 36 0.42 0.21 -14.04
C PRO A 36 1.90 0.45 -14.42
N ASP A 37 2.28 0.04 -15.64
CA ASP A 37 3.66 0.15 -16.14
C ASP A 37 4.14 1.62 -16.12
N GLY A 38 5.39 1.84 -15.72
CA GLY A 38 6.02 3.16 -15.65
C GLY A 38 5.35 4.18 -14.71
N THR A 39 4.42 3.77 -13.86
CA THR A 39 3.56 4.70 -13.11
C THR A 39 4.17 5.04 -11.75
N SER A 40 4.99 6.09 -11.73
CA SER A 40 5.56 6.63 -10.50
C SER A 40 4.52 7.38 -9.65
N ILE A 41 4.87 7.70 -8.39
CA ILE A 41 4.05 8.56 -7.51
C ILE A 41 3.76 9.92 -8.17
N GLY A 42 4.71 10.45 -8.93
CA GLY A 42 4.54 11.69 -9.70
C GLY A 42 3.45 11.56 -10.77
N VAL A 43 3.37 10.41 -11.44
CA VAL A 43 2.32 10.13 -12.45
C VAL A 43 0.93 10.10 -11.80
N TYR A 44 0.78 9.46 -10.63
CA TYR A 44 -0.49 9.49 -9.89
C TYR A 44 -0.90 10.90 -9.49
N SER A 45 0.05 11.72 -9.01
CA SER A 45 -0.21 13.13 -8.70
C SER A 45 -0.63 13.91 -9.94
N ALA A 46 0.06 13.74 -11.07
CA ALA A 46 -0.31 14.38 -12.33
C ALA A 46 -1.71 13.96 -12.81
N ALA A 47 -2.07 12.67 -12.66
CA ALA A 47 -3.40 12.16 -13.01
C ALA A 47 -4.51 12.78 -12.14
N ARG A 48 -4.27 13.01 -10.84
CA ARG A 48 -5.23 13.74 -9.97
C ARG A 48 -5.43 15.18 -10.45
N TRP A 49 -4.35 15.89 -10.74
CA TRP A 49 -4.42 17.26 -11.28
C TRP A 49 -5.16 17.29 -12.61
N TYR A 50 -4.87 16.33 -13.50
CA TYR A 50 -5.58 16.20 -14.77
C TYR A 50 -7.09 16.06 -14.56
N LYS A 51 -7.54 15.18 -13.65
CA LYS A 51 -8.97 15.06 -13.34
C LYS A 51 -9.57 16.36 -12.83
N MET A 52 -8.87 17.05 -11.93
CA MET A 52 -9.36 18.29 -11.35
C MET A 52 -9.50 19.40 -12.39
N TYR A 53 -8.48 19.63 -13.23
CA TYR A 53 -8.52 20.65 -14.28
C TYR A 53 -9.60 20.37 -15.34
N ASN A 54 -9.92 19.10 -15.57
CA ASN A 54 -10.96 18.69 -16.50
C ASN A 54 -12.35 18.51 -15.85
N LYS A 55 -12.52 18.89 -14.57
CA LYS A 55 -13.78 18.76 -13.82
C LYS A 55 -14.31 17.31 -13.76
N LEU A 56 -13.41 16.33 -13.70
CA LEU A 56 -13.70 14.88 -13.65
C LEU A 56 -13.69 14.31 -12.22
N GLY A 57 -13.61 15.16 -11.21
CA GLY A 57 -13.44 14.80 -9.80
C GLY A 57 -12.02 15.04 -9.28
N ASP A 58 -11.81 14.70 -8.01
CA ASP A 58 -10.64 15.10 -7.21
C ASP A 58 -9.75 13.90 -6.77
N ALA A 59 -10.28 12.68 -6.80
CA ALA A 59 -9.55 11.46 -6.43
C ALA A 59 -9.45 10.44 -7.58
N LEU A 60 -8.41 9.61 -7.56
CA LEU A 60 -8.32 8.41 -8.39
C LEU A 60 -9.00 7.22 -7.70
N ASN A 61 -9.52 6.28 -8.48
CA ASN A 61 -10.14 5.06 -7.94
C ASN A 61 -9.17 4.18 -7.14
N VAL A 62 -7.86 4.36 -7.36
CA VAL A 62 -6.81 3.65 -6.62
C VAL A 62 -6.48 4.29 -5.27
N ASP A 63 -6.86 5.55 -5.04
CA ASP A 63 -6.44 6.33 -3.86
C ASP A 63 -6.76 5.66 -2.52
N PRO A 64 -7.96 5.07 -2.31
CA PRO A 64 -8.29 4.39 -1.05
C PRO A 64 -7.45 3.13 -0.77
N TYR A 65 -6.76 2.60 -1.77
CA TYR A 65 -6.02 1.34 -1.70
C TYR A 65 -4.50 1.53 -1.62
N ILE A 66 -3.99 2.76 -1.68
CA ILE A 66 -2.55 3.03 -1.57
C ILE A 66 -2.12 2.85 -0.11
N THR A 67 -1.23 1.90 0.15
CA THR A 67 -0.71 1.60 1.49
C THR A 67 0.78 1.84 1.67
N GLY A 68 1.55 1.94 0.57
CA GLY A 68 3.00 2.09 0.63
C GLY A 68 3.69 2.04 -0.73
N THR A 69 5.02 1.92 -0.71
CA THR A 69 5.89 1.86 -1.89
C THR A 69 6.68 0.55 -1.95
N VAL A 70 7.12 0.17 -3.15
CA VAL A 70 7.97 -1.03 -3.38
C VAL A 70 9.31 -0.62 -3.99
N THR A 71 10.35 -1.41 -3.73
CA THR A 71 11.68 -1.25 -4.35
C THR A 71 11.71 -2.01 -5.68
N THR A 72 12.17 -1.36 -6.75
CA THR A 72 12.06 -1.87 -8.13
C THR A 72 13.40 -2.08 -8.86
N PHE A 73 14.50 -2.16 -8.12
CA PHE A 73 15.79 -2.51 -8.72
C PHE A 73 15.76 -3.97 -9.19
N SER A 74 16.55 -4.31 -10.20
CA SER A 74 16.76 -5.69 -10.65
C SER A 74 18.10 -6.21 -10.14
N SER A 75 18.32 -7.52 -10.25
CA SER A 75 19.56 -8.18 -9.80
C SER A 75 20.85 -7.58 -10.37
N ASN A 76 20.77 -6.90 -11.52
CA ASN A 76 21.90 -6.34 -12.24
C ASN A 76 21.77 -4.85 -12.60
N ALA A 77 20.67 -4.17 -12.23
CA ALA A 77 20.47 -2.76 -12.54
C ALA A 77 19.71 -2.01 -11.43
N PRO A 78 20.14 -0.77 -11.10
CA PRO A 78 19.44 0.05 -10.11
C PRO A 78 18.07 0.53 -10.60
N ILE A 79 17.85 0.55 -11.91
CA ILE A 79 16.57 0.88 -12.55
C ILE A 79 16.13 -0.37 -13.33
N GLY A 80 15.14 -1.10 -12.79
CA GLY A 80 14.58 -2.28 -13.45
C GLY A 80 13.72 -1.91 -14.66
N ASP A 81 13.79 -2.70 -15.71
CA ASP A 81 12.86 -2.66 -16.84
C ASP A 81 11.61 -3.51 -16.57
N SER A 82 10.68 -3.56 -17.54
CA SER A 82 9.40 -4.24 -17.35
C SER A 82 9.53 -5.77 -17.20
N ALA A 83 10.55 -6.42 -17.77
CA ALA A 83 10.70 -7.87 -17.71
C ALA A 83 11.07 -8.43 -16.31
N PRO A 84 12.15 -7.98 -15.63
CA PRO A 84 12.51 -8.44 -14.30
C PRO A 84 11.52 -7.97 -13.24
N THR A 85 10.95 -6.76 -13.37
CA THR A 85 9.94 -6.27 -12.43
C THR A 85 8.64 -7.06 -12.51
N SER A 86 8.20 -7.43 -13.72
CA SER A 86 7.03 -8.31 -13.89
C SER A 86 7.29 -9.72 -13.36
N SER A 87 8.52 -10.22 -13.53
CA SER A 87 8.92 -11.52 -12.96
C SER A 87 8.82 -11.47 -11.43
N ALA A 88 9.38 -10.44 -10.79
CA ALA A 88 9.28 -10.26 -9.34
C ALA A 88 7.84 -10.19 -8.84
N TYR A 89 6.94 -9.47 -9.53
CA TYR A 89 5.53 -9.41 -9.14
C TYR A 89 4.75 -10.71 -9.36
N ALA A 90 5.11 -11.49 -10.38
CA ALA A 90 4.41 -12.73 -10.72
C ALA A 90 4.92 -13.95 -9.95
N THR A 91 6.23 -14.02 -9.68
CA THR A 91 6.90 -15.20 -9.12
C THR A 91 7.51 -14.96 -7.74
N GLY A 92 7.70 -13.70 -7.33
CA GLY A 92 8.38 -13.36 -6.08
C GLY A 92 9.90 -13.53 -6.12
N VAL A 93 10.50 -13.60 -7.31
CA VAL A 93 11.95 -13.78 -7.54
C VAL A 93 12.56 -12.55 -8.22
#